data_AF-A0A8C0VMR6-F1
#
_entry.id   AF-A0A8C0VMR6-F1
#
_cell.length_a   1.000
_cell.length_b   1.000
_cell.length_c   1.000
_cell.angle_alpha   90.00
_cell.angle_beta   90.00
_cell.angle_gamma   90.00
#
_symmetry.space_group_name_H-M   'P 1'
#
loop_
_entity.id
_entity.type
_entity.pdbx_description
1 polymer ?
#
loop_
_entity_poly.entity_id
_entity_poly.type
_entity_poly.pdbx_seq_one_letter_code
_entity_poly.pdbx_strand_id
1 'polypeptide(L)'
;MIHSKASEEEEFSVRSLLLDIDFRYSQFYTEDEFCHYNMFNHHFFGGEAAHETCRKFLHEENGERVIMVTDPPFGGLVEALASSFKKLMAMWKETEKEGHDNKEMPMFWIFPYFFESRILDFFPSFSMMDYQVDYDNHALYKHGKTGRRQSPVRIFTNLTPSMIVLPEEEGYRFCTVCQRYVSSGNQHCEICNSCTSKDGRRWKHCVLCKKCVKPSWFHCNNCNCCTLQKHSCEKTDVGCFVCGKTGHKRSACPSLSRSRAKRLKTQKRVKTGICKRLAMKHAIFSKRKVKNKKKKS
;
A
#
# COMPACT_ATOMS: atom_id res chain seq x y z
N MET A 1 -0.65 16.64 -3.93
CA MET A 1 -1.13 17.95 -3.42
C MET A 1 -1.70 17.81 -2.01
N ILE A 2 -1.04 17.02 -1.14
CA ILE A 2 -1.36 16.92 0.31
C ILE A 2 -0.33 17.76 1.09
N HIS A 3 0.94 17.64 0.71
CA HIS A 3 2.04 18.42 1.28
C HIS A 3 1.82 19.95 1.19
N SER A 4 1.41 20.47 0.03
CA SER A 4 1.15 21.91 -0.14
C SER A 4 0.02 22.45 0.74
N LYS A 5 -1.03 21.66 0.98
CA LYS A 5 -2.17 22.07 1.82
C LYS A 5 -1.87 21.97 3.31
N ALA A 6 -1.06 20.99 3.73
CA ALA A 6 -0.65 20.85 5.12
C ALA A 6 0.16 22.06 5.62
N SER A 7 0.82 22.80 4.71
CA SER A 7 1.59 24.00 5.02
C SER A 7 0.78 25.30 5.03
N GLU A 8 -0.49 25.29 4.59
CA GLU A 8 -1.31 26.51 4.38
C GLU A 8 -2.32 26.79 5.53
N GLU A 9 -2.58 25.85 6.45
CA GLU A 9 -3.53 26.05 7.56
C GLU A 9 -2.83 26.59 8.83
N GLU A 10 -3.09 27.86 9.17
CA GLU A 10 -2.32 28.70 10.12
C GLU A 10 -2.47 28.36 11.63
N GLU A 11 -3.17 27.31 12.05
CA GLU A 11 -3.44 27.08 13.49
C GLU A 11 -2.49 26.04 14.14
N PHE A 12 -1.83 25.18 13.36
CA PHE A 12 -0.84 24.22 13.85
C PHE A 12 0.31 24.06 12.85
N SER A 13 1.55 24.28 13.29
CA SER A 13 2.74 24.05 12.46
C SER A 13 3.00 22.55 12.27
N VAL A 14 2.41 21.95 11.22
CA VAL A 14 2.69 20.57 10.81
C VAL A 14 3.90 20.54 9.87
N ARG A 15 5.00 19.94 10.32
CA ARG A 15 6.15 19.67 9.45
C ARG A 15 5.82 18.56 8.46
N SER A 16 6.35 18.64 7.25
CA SER A 16 6.12 17.63 6.22
C SER A 16 7.36 17.43 5.35
N LEU A 17 7.61 16.18 4.94
CA LEU A 17 8.68 15.79 4.03
C LEU A 17 8.07 15.02 2.84
N LEU A 18 8.25 15.54 1.63
CA LEU A 18 7.75 14.95 0.40
C LEU A 18 8.77 13.98 -0.21
N LEU A 19 8.41 12.69 -0.28
CA LEU A 19 9.14 11.67 -1.02
C LEU A 19 8.45 11.39 -2.36
N ASP A 20 8.98 11.92 -3.47
CA ASP A 20 8.38 11.75 -4.80
C ASP A 20 9.44 11.45 -5.88
N ILE A 21 9.01 10.76 -6.94
CA ILE A 21 9.84 10.47 -8.12
C ILE A 21 9.90 11.66 -9.08
N ASP A 22 8.93 12.59 -8.98
CA ASP A 22 8.88 13.77 -9.81
C ASP A 22 9.85 14.85 -9.31
N PHE A 23 11.04 14.85 -9.90
CA PHE A 23 12.10 15.81 -9.56
C PHE A 23 11.69 17.28 -9.75
N ARG A 24 10.62 17.59 -10.51
CA ARG A 24 10.18 18.98 -10.70
C ARG A 24 9.84 19.67 -9.39
N TYR A 25 9.44 18.92 -8.36
CA TYR A 25 9.15 19.44 -7.03
C TYR A 25 10.38 20.01 -6.30
N SER A 26 11.60 19.61 -6.67
CA SER A 26 12.82 20.15 -6.05
C SER A 26 13.03 21.65 -6.29
N GLN A 27 12.27 22.25 -7.22
CA GLN A 27 12.32 23.68 -7.49
C GLN A 27 11.48 24.51 -6.50
N PHE A 28 10.57 23.86 -5.76
CA PHE A 28 9.62 24.52 -4.86
C PHE A 28 9.91 24.25 -3.38
N TYR A 29 10.67 23.20 -3.07
CA TYR A 29 10.93 22.74 -1.71
C TYR A 29 12.41 22.70 -1.41
N THR A 30 12.77 22.95 -0.16
CA THR A 30 14.14 22.82 0.33
C THR A 30 14.56 21.34 0.47
N GLU A 31 15.86 21.10 0.69
CA GLU A 31 16.38 19.75 0.89
C GLU A 31 15.80 19.04 2.13
N ASP A 32 15.30 19.80 3.11
CA ASP A 32 14.64 19.28 4.32
C ASP A 32 13.14 19.00 4.14
N GLU A 33 12.57 19.43 3.01
CA GLU A 33 11.13 19.30 2.68
C GLU A 33 10.87 18.36 1.50
N PHE A 34 11.89 18.05 0.69
CA PHE A 34 11.78 17.14 -0.45
C PHE A 34 12.97 16.21 -0.61
N CYS A 35 12.68 14.93 -0.86
CA CYS A 35 13.66 13.96 -1.32
C CYS A 35 13.19 13.30 -2.62
N HIS A 36 14.02 13.39 -3.66
CA HIS A 36 13.81 12.63 -4.89
C HIS A 36 13.95 11.13 -4.60
N TYR A 37 12.83 10.42 -4.63
CA TYR A 37 12.68 9.06 -4.10
C TYR A 37 11.83 8.17 -5.00
N ASN A 38 12.27 6.93 -5.21
CA ASN A 38 11.50 5.92 -5.91
C ASN A 38 10.88 4.91 -4.93
N MET A 39 9.55 4.96 -4.82
CA MET A 39 8.78 4.10 -3.93
C MET A 39 8.73 2.61 -4.31
N PHE A 40 9.09 2.21 -5.52
CA PHE A 40 9.05 0.80 -5.93
C PHE A 40 10.29 0.01 -5.50
N ASN A 41 11.42 0.69 -5.31
CA ASN A 41 12.69 0.03 -4.96
C ASN A 41 13.35 0.63 -3.71
N HIS A 42 12.74 1.65 -3.10
CA HIS A 42 13.28 2.37 -1.95
C HIS A 42 14.64 3.00 -2.28
N HIS A 43 14.70 3.75 -3.38
CA HIS A 43 15.92 4.40 -3.85
C HIS A 43 15.84 5.91 -3.67
N PHE A 44 16.81 6.48 -2.95
CA PHE A 44 17.02 7.92 -2.81
C PHE A 44 18.03 8.39 -3.86
N PHE A 45 17.61 9.25 -4.78
CA PHE A 45 18.48 9.76 -5.84
C PHE A 45 19.53 10.75 -5.30
N GLY A 46 19.25 11.40 -4.16
CA GLY A 46 20.22 12.21 -3.42
C GLY A 46 21.25 11.38 -2.61
N GLY A 47 21.23 10.05 -2.75
CA GLY A 47 22.16 9.16 -2.04
C GLY A 47 21.98 9.19 -0.53
N GLU A 48 23.09 9.03 0.20
CA GLU A 48 23.09 8.92 1.66
C GLU A 48 22.59 10.20 2.35
N ALA A 49 22.82 11.38 1.77
CA ALA A 49 22.35 12.64 2.35
C ALA A 49 20.81 12.69 2.43
N ALA A 50 20.11 12.38 1.32
CA ALA A 50 18.65 12.34 1.30
C ALA A 50 18.07 11.20 2.17
N HIS A 51 18.75 10.05 2.20
CA HIS A 51 18.39 8.95 3.10
C HIS A 51 18.47 9.39 4.57
N GLU A 52 19.54 10.10 4.95
CA GLU A 52 19.74 10.64 6.29
C GLU A 52 18.73 11.73 6.65
N THR A 53 18.39 12.62 5.72
CA THR A 53 17.31 13.62 5.92
C THR A 53 15.99 12.93 6.24
N CYS A 54 15.62 11.90 5.46
CA CYS A 54 14.42 11.11 5.73
C CYS A 54 14.48 10.41 7.09
N ARG A 55 15.62 9.79 7.43
CA ARG A 55 15.79 9.10 8.72
C ARG A 55 15.64 10.06 9.89
N LYS A 56 16.25 11.25 9.83
CA LYS A 56 16.11 12.30 10.84
C LYS A 56 14.69 12.83 10.95
N PHE A 57 14.00 12.99 9.83
CA PHE A 57 12.59 13.42 9.83
C PHE A 57 11.67 12.38 10.51
N LEU A 58 11.96 11.09 10.32
CA LEU A 58 11.21 10.01 10.95
C LEU A 58 11.52 9.87 12.45
N HIS A 59 12.61 10.44 12.94
CA HIS A 59 12.99 10.34 14.35
C HIS A 59 12.06 11.20 15.23
N GLU A 60 11.33 10.56 16.16
CA GLU A 60 10.51 11.26 17.14
C GLU A 60 11.41 11.86 18.24
N GLU A 61 11.77 13.15 18.15
CA GLU A 61 12.35 13.91 19.27
C GLU A 61 11.25 14.65 20.05
N ASN A 62 11.42 14.80 21.36
CA ASN A 62 10.61 15.69 22.22
C ASN A 62 9.09 15.44 22.22
N GLY A 63 8.63 14.23 21.89
CA GLY A 63 7.20 13.88 21.86
C GLY A 63 6.47 14.26 20.58
N GLU A 64 7.22 14.65 19.53
CA GLU A 64 6.70 14.78 18.17
C GLU A 64 6.21 13.42 17.65
N ARG A 65 5.12 13.42 16.87
CA ARG A 65 4.53 12.19 16.31
C ARG A 65 4.57 12.25 14.79
N VAL A 66 4.88 11.12 14.17
CA VAL A 66 4.90 11.01 12.70
C VAL A 66 3.74 10.14 12.20
N ILE A 67 3.16 10.55 11.07
CA ILE A 67 2.25 9.71 10.27
C ILE A 67 2.73 9.68 8.82
N MET A 68 2.81 8.48 8.24
CA MET A 68 3.11 8.32 6.81
C MET A 68 1.81 8.29 6.00
N VAL A 69 1.65 9.24 5.07
CA VAL A 69 0.53 9.28 4.13
C VAL A 69 1.04 8.92 2.73
N THR A 70 0.44 7.93 2.08
CA THR A 70 0.86 7.47 0.75
C THR A 70 -0.32 7.42 -0.22
N ASP A 71 -0.07 7.88 -1.44
CA ASP A 71 -0.98 7.77 -2.58
C ASP A 71 -0.22 7.26 -3.81
N PRO A 72 0.21 5.98 -3.80
CA PRO A 72 1.06 5.42 -4.84
C PRO A 72 0.29 5.13 -6.13
N PRO A 73 0.96 5.06 -7.29
CA PRO A 73 0.30 4.77 -8.56
C PRO A 73 -0.32 3.37 -8.56
N PHE A 74 -1.63 3.30 -8.84
CA PHE A 74 -2.44 2.09 -8.69
C PHE A 74 -2.06 0.93 -9.65
N GLY A 75 -1.37 1.25 -10.75
CA GLY A 75 -0.87 0.24 -11.70
C GLY A 75 0.39 -0.49 -11.22
N GLY A 76 0.97 -0.05 -10.09
CA GLY A 76 2.18 -0.63 -9.51
C GLY A 76 2.00 -2.00 -8.88
N LEU A 77 3.13 -2.71 -8.70
CA LEU A 77 3.16 -3.96 -7.93
C LEU A 77 3.00 -3.65 -6.43
N VAL A 78 1.85 -4.02 -5.85
CA VAL A 78 1.54 -3.85 -4.41
C VAL A 78 2.65 -4.42 -3.50
N GLU A 79 3.26 -5.54 -3.89
CA GLU A 79 4.35 -6.17 -3.13
C GLU A 79 5.61 -5.28 -3.06
N ALA A 80 5.95 -4.60 -4.15
CA ALA A 80 7.09 -3.69 -4.19
C ALA A 80 6.85 -2.45 -3.32
N LEU A 81 5.64 -1.89 -3.38
CA LEU A 81 5.22 -0.79 -2.51
C LEU A 81 5.28 -1.20 -1.03
N ALA A 82 4.69 -2.35 -0.68
CA ALA A 82 4.72 -2.87 0.68
C ALA A 82 6.14 -3.11 1.19
N SER A 83 7.05 -3.58 0.33
CA SER A 83 8.47 -3.74 0.68
C SER A 83 9.13 -2.41 1.04
N SER A 84 8.91 -1.36 0.25
CA SER A 84 9.44 -0.02 0.53
C SER A 84 8.84 0.62 1.76
N PHE A 85 7.53 0.47 1.99
CA PHE A 85 6.88 0.97 3.21
C PHE A 85 7.43 0.28 4.46
N LYS A 86 7.68 -1.03 4.41
CA LYS A 86 8.31 -1.76 5.52
C LYS A 86 9.73 -1.27 5.83
N LYS A 87 10.48 -0.81 4.82
CA LYS A 87 11.80 -0.20 5.03
C LYS A 87 11.69 1.16 5.73
N LEU A 88 10.77 2.02 5.28
CA LEU A 88 10.50 3.29 5.96
C LEU A 88 10.03 3.09 7.41
N MET A 89 9.14 2.12 7.64
CA MET A 89 8.71 1.74 9.00
C MET A 89 9.86 1.19 9.84
N ALA A 90 10.83 0.49 9.24
CA ALA A 90 12.02 0.02 9.95
C ALA A 90 12.93 1.19 10.34
N MET A 91 13.13 2.16 9.43
CA MET A 91 13.86 3.39 9.74
C MET A 91 13.24 4.15 10.91
N TRP A 92 11.91 4.26 10.95
CA TRP A 92 11.17 4.86 12.07
C TRP A 92 11.31 4.06 13.38
N LYS A 93 11.41 2.72 13.32
CA LYS A 93 11.60 1.90 14.53
C LYS A 93 13.01 1.96 15.10
N GLU A 94 14.03 2.12 14.25
CA GLU A 94 15.43 2.22 14.68
C GLU A 94 15.69 3.47 15.53
N THR A 95 14.82 4.48 15.45
CA THR A 95 14.92 5.73 16.18
C THR A 95 14.21 5.70 17.55
N GLU A 96 13.37 4.70 17.81
CA GLU A 96 12.71 4.52 19.10
C GLU A 96 13.72 4.01 20.14
N LYS A 97 13.95 4.78 21.22
CA LYS A 97 14.82 4.37 22.34
C LYS A 97 14.25 3.10 23.00
N GLU A 98 15.14 2.20 23.41
CA GLU A 98 14.81 0.97 24.15
C GLU A 98 13.86 1.27 25.33
N GLY A 99 12.58 0.94 25.20
CA GLY A 99 11.61 1.11 26.28
C GLY A 99 10.16 1.36 25.87
N HIS A 100 9.85 1.68 24.61
CA HIS A 100 8.47 1.87 24.17
C HIS A 100 7.88 0.64 23.46
N ASP A 101 6.61 0.39 23.76
CA ASP A 101 5.77 -0.72 23.30
C ASP A 101 5.91 -1.10 21.81
N ASN A 102 5.40 -2.28 21.48
CA ASN A 102 5.24 -2.88 20.15
C ASN A 102 4.36 -2.05 19.17
N LYS A 103 4.52 -0.72 19.14
CA LYS A 103 3.81 0.24 18.29
C LYS A 103 4.29 0.10 16.84
N GLU A 104 3.32 0.21 15.95
CA GLU A 104 3.55 0.28 14.51
C GLU A 104 3.45 1.75 14.08
N MET A 105 4.28 2.16 13.13
CA MET A 105 4.26 3.51 12.57
C MET A 105 2.84 3.83 12.07
N PRO A 106 2.21 4.93 12.52
CA PRO A 106 0.93 5.37 11.98
C PRO A 106 1.00 5.57 10.47
N MET A 107 0.06 4.99 9.73
CA MET A 107 0.06 5.08 8.27
C MET A 107 -1.35 5.26 7.70
N PHE A 108 -1.47 6.16 6.72
CA PHE A 108 -2.57 6.20 5.75
C PHE A 108 -2.04 5.74 4.39
N TRP A 109 -2.57 4.63 3.89
CA TRP A 109 -2.33 4.16 2.52
C TRP A 109 -3.60 4.36 1.71
N ILE A 110 -3.60 5.37 0.83
CA ILE A 110 -4.68 5.70 -0.07
C ILE A 110 -4.59 4.76 -1.28
N PHE A 111 -5.56 3.86 -1.44
CA PHE A 111 -5.52 2.84 -2.49
C PHE A 111 -6.93 2.31 -2.85
N PRO A 112 -7.13 1.66 -4.01
CA PRO A 112 -8.45 1.17 -4.39
C PRO A 112 -8.93 0.01 -3.52
N TYR A 113 -10.20 0.03 -3.09
CA TYR A 113 -10.78 -0.93 -2.13
C TYR A 113 -10.67 -2.40 -2.57
N PHE A 114 -10.57 -2.67 -3.87
CA PHE A 114 -10.48 -4.03 -4.39
C PHE A 114 -9.10 -4.68 -4.18
N PHE A 115 -8.11 -3.91 -3.70
CA PHE A 115 -6.81 -4.41 -3.28
C PHE A 115 -6.72 -4.76 -1.79
N GLU A 116 -7.78 -4.53 -1.00
CA GLU A 116 -7.80 -4.76 0.46
C GLU A 116 -7.17 -6.10 0.86
N SER A 117 -7.61 -7.22 0.25
CA SER A 117 -7.06 -8.54 0.58
C SER A 117 -5.54 -8.63 0.41
N ARG A 118 -4.97 -7.97 -0.62
CA ARG A 118 -3.52 -7.97 -0.84
C ARG A 118 -2.80 -7.05 0.13
N ILE A 119 -3.41 -5.91 0.49
CA ILE A 119 -2.85 -4.99 1.48
C ILE A 119 -2.77 -5.69 2.84
N LEU A 120 -3.86 -6.35 3.27
CA LEU A 120 -3.93 -7.07 4.55
C LEU A 120 -2.99 -8.28 4.61
N ASP A 121 -2.66 -8.91 3.47
CA ASP A 121 -1.62 -9.95 3.43
C ASP A 121 -0.23 -9.41 3.84
N PHE A 122 0.05 -8.13 3.58
CA PHE A 122 1.30 -7.48 3.96
C PHE A 122 1.24 -6.74 5.30
N PHE A 123 0.08 -6.15 5.62
CA PHE A 123 -0.19 -5.34 6.81
C PHE A 123 -1.50 -5.78 7.47
N PRO A 124 -1.48 -6.85 8.28
CA PRO A 124 -2.70 -7.42 8.89
C PRO A 124 -3.40 -6.52 9.92
N SER A 125 -2.67 -5.54 10.49
CA SER A 125 -3.18 -4.54 11.42
C SER A 125 -4.04 -3.46 10.74
N PHE A 126 -4.01 -3.39 9.41
CA PHE A 126 -4.70 -2.32 8.70
C PHE A 126 -6.21 -2.60 8.64
N SER A 127 -6.98 -1.53 8.60
CA SER A 127 -8.40 -1.54 8.32
C SER A 127 -8.71 -0.55 7.21
N MET A 128 -9.75 -0.83 6.43
CA MET A 128 -10.20 0.05 5.36
C MET A 128 -11.29 1.00 5.88
N MET A 129 -11.06 2.30 5.73
CA MET A 129 -12.05 3.32 6.01
C MET A 129 -13.11 3.40 4.90
N ASP A 130 -14.30 3.88 5.25
CA ASP A 130 -15.40 4.08 4.28
C ASP A 130 -15.25 5.37 3.45
N TYR A 131 -14.36 6.28 3.84
CA TYR A 131 -14.15 7.56 3.17
C TYR A 131 -13.73 7.39 1.70
N GLN A 132 -14.48 8.02 0.81
CA GLN A 132 -14.29 7.95 -0.64
C GLN A 132 -13.39 9.10 -1.08
N VAL A 133 -12.10 8.81 -1.28
CA VAL A 133 -11.13 9.82 -1.74
C VAL A 133 -11.43 10.14 -3.21
N ASP A 134 -11.86 11.36 -3.51
CA ASP A 134 -12.11 11.86 -4.87
C ASP A 134 -10.87 12.56 -5.43
N TYR A 135 -10.72 12.56 -6.76
CA TYR A 135 -9.56 13.11 -7.45
C TYR A 135 -9.98 14.12 -8.52
N ASP A 136 -9.43 15.33 -8.46
CA ASP A 136 -9.75 16.42 -9.39
C ASP A 136 -9.46 16.12 -10.85
N ASN A 137 -8.67 15.10 -11.21
CA ASN A 137 -8.21 14.86 -12.59
C ASN A 137 -8.25 13.40 -13.10
N HIS A 138 -8.85 12.46 -12.37
CA HIS A 138 -8.80 11.05 -12.78
C HIS A 138 -10.08 10.51 -13.42
N ALA A 139 -10.08 10.23 -14.73
CA ALA A 139 -11.26 9.80 -15.49
C ALA A 139 -11.98 8.55 -14.93
N LEU A 140 -11.25 7.61 -14.31
CA LEU A 140 -11.82 6.41 -13.68
C LEU A 140 -12.17 6.58 -12.19
N TYR A 141 -11.72 7.66 -11.55
CA TYR A 141 -11.81 7.86 -10.09
C TYR A 141 -12.47 9.19 -9.69
N LYS A 142 -13.08 9.90 -10.65
CA LYS A 142 -13.92 11.08 -10.44
C LYS A 142 -15.38 10.72 -10.21
N HIS A 143 -16.05 11.55 -9.41
CA HIS A 143 -17.50 11.73 -9.48
C HIS A 143 -17.90 12.45 -10.80
N GLY A 144 -18.82 11.90 -11.60
CA GLY A 144 -19.25 12.58 -12.84
C GLY A 144 -20.35 11.89 -13.64
N LYS A 145 -21.03 12.67 -14.51
CA LYS A 145 -22.19 12.25 -15.33
C LYS A 145 -21.87 11.13 -16.35
N THR A 146 -20.61 10.98 -16.74
CA THR A 146 -20.13 9.97 -17.71
C THR A 146 -19.15 8.94 -17.09
N GLY A 147 -18.90 9.02 -15.77
CA GLY A 147 -17.99 8.14 -15.02
C GLY A 147 -18.70 7.19 -14.04
N ARG A 148 -17.94 6.54 -13.14
CA ARG A 148 -18.54 5.84 -11.98
C ARG A 148 -19.15 6.88 -11.04
N ARG A 149 -20.33 6.59 -10.49
CA ARG A 149 -21.01 7.48 -9.51
C ARG A 149 -20.22 7.74 -8.22
N GLN A 150 -19.11 7.03 -7.98
CA GLN A 150 -18.34 7.05 -6.74
C GLN A 150 -16.89 6.62 -6.99
N SER A 151 -15.93 7.26 -6.31
CA SER A 151 -14.53 6.85 -6.33
C SER A 151 -14.35 5.45 -5.71
N PRO A 152 -13.52 4.56 -6.27
CA PRO A 152 -13.15 3.28 -5.67
C PRO A 152 -11.96 3.39 -4.71
N VAL A 153 -11.40 4.58 -4.50
CA VAL A 153 -10.21 4.79 -3.65
C VAL A 153 -10.63 5.03 -2.20
N ARG A 154 -9.99 4.32 -1.27
CA ARG A 154 -10.22 4.38 0.18
C ARG A 154 -8.90 4.60 0.90
N ILE A 155 -8.99 4.92 2.18
CA ILE A 155 -7.84 4.98 3.09
C ILE A 155 -7.73 3.64 3.82
N PHE A 156 -6.55 3.05 3.80
CA PHE A 156 -6.18 1.92 4.65
C PHE A 156 -5.26 2.42 5.77
N THR A 157 -5.54 2.03 7.02
CA THR A 157 -4.77 2.53 8.16
C THR A 157 -4.69 1.52 9.30
N ASN A 158 -3.59 1.56 10.06
CA ASN A 158 -3.44 0.88 11.34
C ASN A 158 -3.91 1.73 12.55
N LEU A 159 -4.40 2.95 12.33
CA LEU A 159 -5.05 3.73 13.36
C LEU A 159 -6.42 3.12 13.72
N THR A 160 -6.82 3.31 14.97
CA THR A 160 -8.14 2.86 15.44
C THR A 160 -9.24 3.63 14.70
N PRO A 161 -10.15 2.95 13.97
CA PRO A 161 -11.16 3.62 13.14
C PRO A 161 -12.13 4.52 13.89
N SER A 162 -12.34 4.30 15.19
CA SER A 162 -13.21 5.13 16.03
C SER A 162 -12.64 6.53 16.27
N MET A 163 -11.32 6.71 16.15
CA MET A 163 -10.65 8.00 16.36
C MET A 163 -10.76 8.93 15.15
N ILE A 164 -11.14 8.41 13.98
CA ILE A 164 -11.15 9.17 12.73
C ILE A 164 -12.60 9.54 12.40
N VAL A 165 -12.91 10.82 12.54
CA VAL A 165 -14.22 11.40 12.24
C VAL A 165 -14.32 11.66 10.74
N LEU A 166 -15.44 11.26 10.12
CA LEU A 166 -15.73 11.58 8.71
C LEU A 166 -16.84 12.63 8.63
N PRO A 167 -16.80 13.54 7.64
CA PRO A 167 -17.72 14.67 7.54
C PRO A 167 -19.17 14.22 7.34
N GLU A 168 -20.06 14.60 8.25
CA GLU A 168 -21.49 14.22 8.17
C GLU A 168 -22.18 14.92 6.99
N GLU A 169 -21.76 16.15 6.69
CA GLU A 169 -22.19 16.97 5.57
C GLU A 169 -21.94 16.33 4.19
N GLU A 170 -20.94 15.44 4.09
CA GLU A 170 -20.69 14.63 2.89
C GLU A 170 -21.46 13.30 2.87
N GLY A 171 -22.33 13.07 3.86
CA GLY A 171 -23.19 11.90 3.94
C GLY A 171 -22.54 10.70 4.63
N TYR A 172 -21.62 10.92 5.56
CA TYR A 172 -21.12 9.89 6.47
C TYR A 172 -21.87 9.90 7.81
N ARG A 173 -21.85 8.77 8.52
CA ARG A 173 -22.48 8.61 9.84
C ARG A 173 -21.66 7.67 10.70
N PHE A 174 -21.71 7.84 12.02
CA PHE A 174 -21.09 6.89 12.94
C PHE A 174 -21.92 5.60 13.08
N CYS A 175 -21.27 4.44 12.99
CA CYS A 175 -21.88 3.15 13.32
C CYS A 175 -21.44 2.74 14.73
N THR A 176 -22.37 2.74 15.68
CA THR A 176 -22.12 2.39 17.09
C THR A 176 -21.75 0.93 17.29
N VAL A 177 -22.21 0.02 16.42
CA VAL A 177 -21.88 -1.41 16.52
C VAL A 177 -20.45 -1.68 16.03
N CYS A 178 -20.07 -1.11 14.88
CA CYS A 178 -18.72 -1.27 14.33
C CYS A 178 -17.69 -0.29 14.93
N GLN A 179 -18.12 0.70 15.72
CA GLN A 179 -17.29 1.76 16.27
C GLN A 179 -16.44 2.48 15.20
N ARG A 180 -17.07 2.86 14.09
CA ARG A 180 -16.40 3.56 12.97
C ARG A 180 -17.39 4.38 12.16
N TYR A 181 -16.90 5.41 11.46
CA TYR A 181 -17.70 6.14 10.48
C TYR A 181 -17.88 5.33 9.19
N VAL A 182 -19.08 5.39 8.63
CA VAL A 182 -19.51 4.67 7.43
C VAL A 182 -20.30 5.59 6.52
N SER A 183 -20.33 5.29 5.22
CA SER A 183 -21.24 6.00 4.31
C SER A 183 -22.70 5.76 4.73
N SER A 184 -23.56 6.78 4.62
CA SER A 184 -24.98 6.67 5.01
C SER A 184 -25.71 5.52 4.31
N GLY A 185 -25.34 5.21 3.07
CA GLY A 185 -25.89 4.08 2.31
C GLY A 185 -25.30 2.71 2.68
N ASN A 186 -24.19 2.65 3.43
CA ASN A 186 -23.62 1.42 3.97
C ASN A 186 -24.40 1.02 5.23
N GLN A 187 -25.29 0.04 5.10
CA GLN A 187 -26.09 -0.46 6.20
C GLN A 187 -25.35 -1.59 6.93
N HIS A 188 -25.41 -1.57 8.25
CA HIS A 188 -24.83 -2.64 9.07
C HIS A 188 -25.56 -3.95 8.79
N CYS A 189 -24.80 -5.02 8.60
CA CYS A 189 -25.38 -6.34 8.49
C CYS A 189 -25.28 -7.05 9.84
N GLU A 190 -26.43 -7.26 10.48
CA GLU A 190 -26.50 -7.98 11.77
C GLU A 190 -25.95 -9.41 11.68
N ILE A 191 -26.14 -10.09 10.55
CA ILE A 191 -25.68 -11.48 10.35
C ILE A 191 -24.15 -11.55 10.21
N CYS A 192 -23.54 -10.60 9.50
CA CYS A 192 -22.09 -10.51 9.36
C CYS A 192 -21.43 -9.72 10.50
N ASN A 193 -22.22 -9.12 11.39
CA ASN A 193 -21.83 -8.11 12.36
C ASN A 193 -20.85 -7.06 11.80
N SER A 194 -21.13 -6.55 10.60
CA SER A 194 -20.28 -5.54 9.96
C SER A 194 -20.99 -4.69 8.91
N CYS A 195 -20.54 -3.44 8.79
CA CYS A 195 -20.84 -2.57 7.65
C CYS A 195 -19.94 -2.97 6.46
N THR A 196 -20.49 -3.76 5.53
CA THR A 196 -19.71 -4.48 4.51
C THR A 196 -19.67 -3.81 3.13
N SER A 197 -20.51 -2.80 2.89
CA SER A 197 -20.55 -2.14 1.60
C SER A 197 -19.26 -1.36 1.35
N LYS A 198 -18.63 -1.61 0.22
CA LYS A 198 -17.40 -0.92 -0.18
C LYS A 198 -17.66 0.21 -1.18
N ASP A 199 -18.84 0.24 -1.78
CA ASP A 199 -19.24 1.20 -2.82
C ASP A 199 -20.46 2.02 -2.39
N GLY A 200 -20.60 2.28 -1.08
CA GLY A 200 -21.61 3.16 -0.49
C GLY A 200 -23.07 2.74 -0.68
N ARG A 201 -23.35 1.67 -1.44
CA ARG A 201 -24.70 1.15 -1.72
C ARG A 201 -25.12 0.18 -0.63
N ARG A 202 -26.41 -0.01 -0.44
CA ARG A 202 -26.92 -1.07 0.45
C ARG A 202 -26.60 -2.45 -0.12
N TRP A 203 -25.64 -3.17 0.46
CA TRP A 203 -25.38 -4.58 0.10
C TRP A 203 -26.42 -5.50 0.73
N LYS A 204 -26.58 -6.70 0.16
CA LYS A 204 -27.47 -7.73 0.70
C LYS A 204 -26.69 -8.93 1.21
N HIS A 205 -27.13 -9.51 2.32
CA HIS A 205 -26.53 -10.72 2.86
C HIS A 205 -26.98 -11.95 2.05
N CYS A 206 -26.03 -12.81 1.65
CA CYS A 206 -26.34 -14.13 1.12
C CYS A 206 -26.11 -15.18 2.20
N VAL A 207 -27.19 -15.80 2.68
CA VAL A 207 -27.16 -16.80 3.76
C VAL A 207 -26.32 -18.02 3.37
N LEU A 208 -26.46 -18.50 2.14
CA LEU A 208 -25.73 -19.67 1.62
C LEU A 208 -24.22 -19.42 1.55
N CYS A 209 -23.80 -18.22 1.13
CA CYS A 209 -22.38 -17.84 1.09
C CYS A 209 -21.86 -17.26 2.41
N LYS A 210 -22.74 -17.03 3.39
CA LYS A 210 -22.44 -16.36 4.67
C LYS A 210 -21.65 -15.06 4.51
N LYS A 211 -22.01 -14.27 3.50
CA LYS A 211 -21.35 -12.99 3.21
C LYS A 211 -22.28 -11.99 2.56
N CYS A 212 -22.00 -10.71 2.77
CA CYS A 212 -22.67 -9.64 2.03
C CYS A 212 -22.11 -9.50 0.62
N VAL A 213 -23.00 -9.19 -0.32
CA VAL A 213 -22.67 -9.02 -1.74
C VAL A 213 -23.41 -7.81 -2.30
N LYS A 214 -22.92 -7.29 -3.42
CA LYS A 214 -23.55 -6.19 -4.15
C LYS A 214 -25.01 -6.54 -4.51
N PRO A 215 -25.92 -5.56 -4.58
CA PRO A 215 -27.33 -5.80 -4.94
C PRO A 215 -27.53 -6.56 -6.24
N SER A 216 -26.68 -6.29 -7.24
CA SER A 216 -26.72 -6.90 -8.57
C SER A 216 -26.20 -8.35 -8.61
N TRP A 217 -25.68 -8.86 -7.50
CA TRP A 217 -25.20 -10.23 -7.39
C TRP A 217 -26.32 -11.14 -6.87
N PHE A 218 -26.34 -12.39 -7.28
CA PHE A 218 -27.29 -13.39 -6.81
C PHE A 218 -26.56 -14.72 -6.58
N HIS A 219 -27.12 -15.58 -5.72
CA HIS A 219 -26.53 -16.88 -5.48
C HIS A 219 -26.86 -17.83 -6.64
N CYS A 220 -25.84 -18.38 -7.28
CA CYS A 220 -26.02 -19.42 -8.28
C CYS A 220 -25.82 -20.79 -7.62
N ASN A 221 -26.87 -21.62 -7.61
CA ASN A 221 -26.82 -22.97 -7.04
C ASN A 221 -25.85 -23.90 -7.78
N ASN A 222 -25.71 -23.72 -9.10
CA ASN A 222 -24.77 -24.54 -9.90
C ASN A 222 -23.30 -24.21 -9.56
N CYS A 223 -22.99 -22.94 -9.31
CA CYS A 223 -21.65 -22.49 -8.95
C CYS A 223 -21.39 -22.52 -7.43
N ASN A 224 -22.43 -22.71 -6.61
CA ASN A 224 -22.41 -22.56 -5.15
C ASN A 224 -21.73 -21.25 -4.69
N CYS A 225 -21.92 -20.16 -5.45
CA CYS A 225 -21.38 -18.87 -5.09
C CYS A 225 -22.22 -17.71 -5.65
N CYS A 226 -22.08 -16.54 -5.04
CA CYS A 226 -22.70 -15.33 -5.55
C CYS A 226 -21.96 -14.82 -6.80
N THR A 227 -22.72 -14.51 -7.85
CA THR A 227 -22.23 -14.05 -9.15
C THR A 227 -23.13 -12.96 -9.73
N LEU A 228 -22.72 -12.32 -10.83
CA LEU A 228 -23.54 -11.36 -11.58
C LEU A 228 -24.57 -12.10 -12.45
N GLN A 229 -25.73 -11.47 -12.70
CA GLN A 229 -26.87 -12.05 -13.47
C GLN A 229 -26.43 -12.78 -14.73
N LYS A 230 -25.59 -12.13 -15.54
CA LYS A 230 -24.95 -12.73 -16.71
C LYS A 230 -23.59 -13.31 -16.29
N HIS A 231 -23.55 -14.61 -16.02
CA HIS A 231 -22.31 -15.35 -15.77
C HIS A 231 -22.38 -16.73 -16.41
N SER A 232 -21.23 -17.27 -16.81
CA SER A 232 -21.13 -18.65 -17.28
C SER A 232 -20.96 -19.57 -16.07
N CYS A 233 -21.88 -20.52 -15.91
CA CYS A 233 -21.80 -21.56 -14.89
C CYS A 233 -20.79 -22.65 -15.23
N GLU A 234 -20.24 -22.60 -16.44
CA GLU A 234 -19.23 -23.53 -16.91
C GLU A 234 -18.06 -23.52 -15.93
N LYS A 235 -17.97 -24.61 -15.17
CA LYS A 235 -16.73 -25.03 -14.54
C LYS A 235 -15.79 -25.31 -15.70
N THR A 236 -15.16 -24.27 -16.25
CA THR A 236 -13.91 -24.50 -16.96
C THR A 236 -13.03 -25.20 -15.96
N ASP A 237 -12.58 -26.39 -16.32
CA ASP A 237 -11.70 -27.25 -15.54
C ASP A 237 -10.30 -26.60 -15.49
N VAL A 238 -10.25 -25.28 -15.24
CA VAL A 238 -9.03 -24.52 -14.96
C VAL A 238 -8.57 -25.04 -13.61
N GLY A 239 -7.73 -26.06 -13.70
CA GLY A 239 -6.94 -26.56 -12.61
C GLY A 239 -6.32 -25.40 -11.85
N CYS A 240 -6.17 -25.58 -10.54
CA CYS A 240 -5.52 -24.62 -9.68
C CYS A 240 -4.20 -24.17 -10.30
N PHE A 241 -4.02 -22.87 -10.53
CA PHE A 241 -2.82 -22.28 -11.12
C PHE A 241 -1.49 -22.64 -10.44
N VAL A 242 -1.55 -23.24 -9.24
CA VAL A 242 -0.36 -23.67 -8.47
C VAL A 242 -0.06 -25.16 -8.63
N CYS A 243 -1.07 -26.02 -8.84
CA CYS A 243 -0.85 -27.48 -8.89
C CYS A 243 -1.53 -28.19 -10.05
N GLY A 244 -2.23 -27.47 -10.92
CA GLY A 244 -2.97 -28.02 -12.06
C GLY A 244 -4.19 -28.86 -11.69
N LYS A 245 -4.42 -29.18 -10.40
CA LYS A 245 -5.56 -29.99 -9.98
C LYS A 245 -6.85 -29.18 -9.94
N THR A 246 -7.91 -29.79 -10.42
CA THR A 246 -9.26 -29.22 -10.44
C THR A 246 -9.88 -29.30 -9.04
N GLY A 247 -10.99 -28.58 -8.81
CA GLY A 247 -11.74 -28.64 -7.54
C GLY A 247 -11.29 -27.66 -6.43
N HIS A 248 -10.27 -26.83 -6.64
CA HIS A 248 -9.94 -25.74 -5.70
C HIS A 248 -9.31 -24.53 -6.39
N LYS A 249 -9.50 -23.33 -5.80
CA LYS A 249 -8.82 -22.09 -6.22
C LYS A 249 -7.44 -22.00 -5.57
N ARG A 250 -6.55 -21.15 -6.11
CA ARG A 250 -5.19 -20.90 -5.57
C ARG A 250 -5.20 -20.71 -4.04
N SER A 251 -6.12 -19.92 -3.50
CA SER A 251 -6.19 -19.61 -2.06
C SER A 251 -6.43 -20.84 -1.16
N ALA A 252 -7.02 -21.91 -1.68
CA ALA A 252 -7.29 -23.15 -0.96
C ALA A 252 -6.35 -24.29 -1.38
N CYS A 253 -5.22 -23.98 -2.03
CA CYS A 253 -4.33 -24.98 -2.59
C CYS A 253 -3.44 -25.64 -1.53
N PRO A 254 -3.49 -26.97 -1.35
CA PRO A 254 -2.65 -27.67 -0.37
C PRO A 254 -1.14 -27.58 -0.65
N SER A 255 -0.73 -27.32 -1.89
CA SER A 255 0.68 -27.15 -2.24
C SER A 255 1.24 -25.75 -1.94
N LEU A 256 0.37 -24.77 -1.67
CA LEU A 256 0.76 -23.41 -1.29
C LEU A 256 1.37 -23.34 0.13
N SER A 257 0.97 -24.25 1.02
CA SER A 257 1.61 -24.43 2.34
C SER A 257 2.98 -25.11 2.23
N ARG A 258 3.13 -26.07 1.30
CA ARG A 258 4.38 -26.84 1.07
C ARG A 258 5.48 -26.04 0.37
N SER A 259 5.15 -25.05 -0.45
CA SER A 259 6.15 -24.24 -1.17
C SER A 259 6.90 -23.25 -0.26
N ARG A 260 6.25 -22.73 0.80
CA ARG A 260 6.93 -21.95 1.86
C ARG A 260 8.02 -22.77 2.57
N ALA A 261 7.76 -24.05 2.86
CA ALA A 261 8.72 -24.94 3.53
C ALA A 261 9.95 -25.29 2.68
N LYS A 262 9.83 -25.34 1.35
CA LYS A 262 10.97 -25.60 0.45
C LYS A 262 11.87 -24.37 0.28
N ARG A 263 11.32 -23.15 0.21
CA ARG A 263 12.11 -21.91 0.02
C ARG A 263 13.04 -21.62 1.21
N LEU A 264 12.63 -21.98 2.43
CA LEU A 264 13.45 -21.91 3.65
C LEU A 264 14.58 -22.95 3.71
N LYS A 265 14.43 -24.11 3.05
CA LYS A 265 15.46 -25.15 3.02
C LYS A 265 16.54 -24.91 1.95
N THR A 266 16.20 -24.28 0.83
CA THR A 266 17.20 -23.98 -0.22
C THR A 266 18.11 -22.81 0.16
N GLN A 267 17.65 -21.84 0.96
CA GLN A 267 18.49 -20.74 1.45
C GLN A 267 19.50 -21.16 2.53
N LYS A 268 19.31 -22.30 3.21
CA LYS A 268 20.27 -22.82 4.22
C LYS A 268 21.40 -23.69 3.66
N ARG A 269 21.43 -23.98 2.34
CA ARG A 269 22.45 -24.87 1.73
C ARG A 269 23.47 -24.19 0.81
N VAL A 270 23.45 -22.86 0.65
CA VAL A 270 24.44 -22.12 -0.16
C VAL A 270 25.37 -21.25 0.72
N LYS A 271 25.67 -21.71 1.94
CA LYS A 271 26.74 -21.15 2.78
C LYS A 271 27.62 -22.28 3.32
N THR A 272 28.47 -22.84 2.46
CA THR A 272 29.76 -23.45 2.82
C THR A 272 30.43 -23.96 1.55
N GLY A 273 31.57 -23.37 1.20
CA GLY A 273 32.46 -23.86 0.15
C GLY A 273 32.55 -22.93 -1.06
N ILE A 274 33.40 -21.91 -0.96
CA ILE A 274 34.46 -21.52 -1.91
C ILE A 274 34.99 -20.17 -1.39
N CYS A 275 36.03 -20.26 -0.57
CA CYS A 275 36.95 -19.17 -0.31
C CYS A 275 38.23 -19.48 -1.09
N LYS A 276 38.83 -18.43 -1.68
CA LYS A 276 40.12 -18.37 -2.39
C LYS A 276 40.13 -18.77 -3.88
N ARG A 277 39.87 -17.78 -4.74
CA ARG A 277 40.85 -17.22 -5.72
C ARG A 277 40.20 -16.09 -6.50
N LEU A 278 41.04 -15.17 -6.98
CA LEU A 278 40.74 -14.01 -7.82
C LEU A 278 40.34 -12.71 -7.09
N ALA A 279 41.22 -12.30 -6.17
CA ALA A 279 41.71 -10.93 -6.24
C ALA A 279 42.58 -10.77 -7.50
N MET A 280 42.63 -9.55 -8.03
CA MET A 280 43.32 -9.10 -9.26
C MET A 280 42.60 -9.37 -10.59
N LYS A 281 41.75 -8.42 -10.99
CA LYS A 281 41.94 -7.59 -12.19
C LYS A 281 40.75 -6.63 -12.35
N HIS A 282 41.06 -5.41 -12.81
CA HIS A 282 40.15 -4.28 -13.08
C HIS A 282 39.90 -3.32 -11.91
N ALA A 283 40.98 -2.91 -11.25
CA ALA A 283 41.18 -1.48 -11.04
C ALA A 283 42.02 -0.95 -12.23
N ILE A 284 41.88 0.34 -12.53
CA ILE A 284 42.62 1.11 -13.54
C ILE A 284 41.97 1.12 -14.94
N PHE A 285 40.82 1.76 -15.06
CA PHE A 285 40.46 2.55 -16.25
C PHE A 285 39.58 3.74 -15.87
N SER A 286 40.17 4.72 -15.19
CA SER A 286 40.01 6.13 -15.55
C SER A 286 40.95 6.96 -14.67
N LYS A 287 41.99 7.52 -15.30
CA LYS A 287 42.53 8.87 -15.05
C LYS A 287 43.92 9.00 -15.69
N ARG A 288 44.06 10.12 -16.41
CA ARG A 288 45.30 10.79 -16.88
C ARG A 288 45.81 10.33 -18.25
N LYS A 289 46.26 11.21 -19.15
CA LYS A 289 46.37 12.68 -19.14
C LYS A 289 46.67 13.17 -20.56
N VAL A 290 46.34 14.43 -20.74
CA VAL A 290 46.68 15.39 -21.80
C VAL A 290 48.21 15.59 -22.00
N LYS A 291 48.59 15.98 -23.24
CA LYS A 291 49.85 16.61 -23.76
C LYS A 291 51.06 15.67 -23.90
N ASN A 292 51.88 15.68 -24.97
CA ASN A 292 52.31 16.76 -25.86
C ASN A 292 52.79 16.19 -27.22
N LYS A 293 52.63 16.97 -28.30
CA LYS A 293 53.14 16.67 -29.66
C LYS A 293 54.22 17.71 -30.03
N LYS A 294 55.47 17.27 -30.27
CA LYS A 294 56.50 17.93 -31.12
C LYS A 294 57.65 16.94 -31.31
N LYS A 295 57.78 16.35 -32.50
CA LYS A 295 58.61 16.76 -33.66
C LYS A 295 60.06 16.25 -33.55
N LYS A 296 60.44 15.35 -34.46
CA LYS A 296 61.60 15.43 -35.38
C LYS A 296 61.72 14.12 -36.15
N SER A 297 61.47 14.19 -37.47
CA SER A 297 62.51 14.12 -38.50
C SER A 297 62.13 15.12 -39.59
#